data_AF-A0A1J6XSB0-F1
#
_entry.id   AF-A0A1J6XSB0-F1
#
_cell.length_a   1.000
_cell.length_b   1.000
_cell.length_c   1.000
_cell.angle_alpha   90.00
_cell.angle_beta   90.00
_cell.angle_gamma   90.00
#
_symmetry.space_group_name_H-M   'P 1'
#
loop_
_entity.id
_entity.type
_entity.pdbx_description
1 polymer ?
#
loop_
_entity_poly.entity_id
_entity_poly.type
_entity_poly.pdbx_seq_one_letter_code
_entity_poly.pdbx_strand_id
1 'polypeptide(L)'
;MTFRFIQPESRPLLETPPAAGRSLASGDARRQLDADYRRWTRLLVGFAGLVLASFGVVAVVGIPLSGARLTAVDITMAVVGAVLGAIGVWILVRLHRSGRALLSALAWWTAEPYRRGAAHPRASGWVSARTVNVEPPILARIVSSSVLGLFGILAMATVAYPTPPGALNPAPAGIGLGILLLLTACGQMGGVMRLVSGLAVADPVWARIRSAFRRD
;
A
#
# COMPACT_ATOMS: atom_id res chain seq x y z
N MET A 1 9.75 -20.48 -7.56
CA MET A 1 8.39 -20.05 -7.98
C MET A 1 8.43 -18.58 -8.39
N THR A 2 7.95 -18.23 -9.58
CA THR A 2 7.97 -16.85 -10.10
C THR A 2 6.93 -15.98 -9.38
N PHE A 3 7.34 -14.81 -8.87
CA PHE A 3 6.43 -13.86 -8.23
C PHE A 3 5.35 -13.37 -9.20
N ARG A 4 4.10 -13.28 -8.71
CA ARG A 4 2.97 -12.68 -9.43
C ARG A 4 2.27 -11.63 -8.56
N PHE A 5 1.96 -10.49 -9.15
CA PHE A 5 1.25 -9.38 -8.48
C PHE A 5 -0.19 -9.75 -8.09
N ILE A 6 -0.82 -10.67 -8.83
CA ILE A 6 -2.16 -11.21 -8.55
C ILE A 6 -2.10 -12.70 -8.88
N GLN A 7 -2.58 -13.54 -7.98
CA GLN A 7 -2.61 -14.98 -8.23
C GLN A 7 -3.57 -15.31 -9.38
N PRO A 8 -3.26 -16.32 -10.22
CA PRO A 8 -4.11 -16.69 -11.35
C PRO A 8 -5.55 -16.98 -10.92
N GLU A 9 -5.72 -17.60 -9.76
CA GLU A 9 -7.01 -17.99 -9.21
C GLU A 9 -7.85 -16.79 -8.74
N SER A 10 -7.20 -15.70 -8.33
CA SER A 10 -7.87 -14.47 -7.91
C SER A 10 -8.29 -13.57 -9.09
N ARG A 11 -7.69 -13.75 -10.28
CA ARG A 11 -8.03 -12.95 -11.47
C ARG A 11 -9.50 -13.03 -11.90
N PRO A 12 -10.14 -14.21 -12.05
CA PRO A 12 -11.54 -14.28 -12.45
C PRO A 12 -12.48 -13.57 -11.46
N LEU A 13 -12.09 -13.52 -10.18
CA LEU A 13 -12.86 -12.85 -9.12
C LEU A 13 -12.80 -11.31 -9.18
N LEU A 14 -11.88 -10.75 -9.98
CA LEU A 14 -11.77 -9.30 -10.23
C LEU A 14 -12.68 -8.85 -11.37
N GLU A 15 -12.93 -9.72 -12.35
CA GLU A 15 -13.57 -9.38 -13.62
C GLU A 15 -15.08 -9.66 -13.61
N THR A 16 -15.55 -10.59 -12.77
CA THR A 16 -16.94 -11.07 -12.81
C THR A 16 -17.73 -10.61 -11.58
N PRO A 17 -18.70 -9.68 -11.71
CA PRO A 17 -19.80 -9.66 -10.76
C PRO A 17 -20.58 -10.97 -10.95
N PRO A 18 -20.70 -11.84 -9.93
CA PRO A 18 -21.39 -13.11 -10.05
C PRO A 18 -22.80 -12.89 -10.57
N ALA A 19 -23.15 -13.61 -11.64
CA ALA A 19 -24.54 -13.84 -12.00
C ALA A 19 -25.31 -14.23 -10.72
N ALA A 20 -26.44 -13.55 -10.49
CA ALA A 20 -27.26 -13.71 -9.30
C ALA A 20 -27.51 -15.20 -9.03
N GLY A 21 -27.04 -15.75 -7.89
CA GLY A 21 -27.36 -17.14 -7.57
C GLY A 21 -26.51 -17.93 -6.56
N ARG A 22 -25.28 -17.54 -6.19
CA ARG A 22 -24.46 -18.38 -5.27
C ARG A 22 -23.92 -17.65 -4.05
N SER A 23 -24.67 -17.68 -2.95
CA SER A 23 -24.24 -17.16 -1.64
C SER A 23 -22.99 -17.86 -1.11
N LEU A 24 -22.88 -19.18 -1.26
CA LEU A 24 -21.69 -19.96 -0.85
C LEU A 24 -20.42 -19.57 -1.61
N ALA A 25 -20.52 -19.23 -2.90
CA ALA A 25 -19.39 -18.77 -3.71
C ALA A 25 -18.81 -17.42 -3.21
N SER A 26 -19.60 -16.59 -2.52
CA SER A 26 -19.13 -15.32 -1.97
C SER A 26 -18.14 -15.51 -0.81
N GLY A 27 -18.32 -16.54 0.01
CA GLY A 27 -17.42 -16.86 1.12
C GLY A 27 -16.06 -17.35 0.64
N ASP A 28 -16.04 -18.20 -0.39
CA ASP A 28 -14.81 -18.72 -0.99
C ASP A 28 -14.06 -17.63 -1.76
N ALA A 29 -14.77 -16.82 -2.55
CA ALA A 29 -14.19 -15.67 -3.25
C ALA A 29 -13.55 -14.68 -2.26
N ARG A 30 -14.22 -14.38 -1.14
CA ARG A 30 -13.69 -13.51 -0.08
C ARG A 30 -12.40 -14.10 0.51
N ARG A 31 -12.41 -15.39 0.89
CA ARG A 31 -11.24 -16.06 1.46
C ARG A 31 -10.05 -16.05 0.51
N GLN A 32 -10.28 -16.30 -0.78
CA GLN A 32 -9.22 -16.36 -1.79
C GLN A 32 -8.62 -14.97 -2.07
N LEU A 33 -9.45 -13.94 -2.21
CA LEU A 33 -8.97 -12.55 -2.39
C LEU A 33 -8.22 -12.04 -1.17
N ASP A 34 -8.69 -12.38 0.03
CA ASP A 34 -8.03 -12.01 1.29
C ASP A 34 -6.67 -12.70 1.44
N ALA A 35 -6.60 -14.00 1.15
CA ALA A 35 -5.35 -14.75 1.13
C ALA A 35 -4.33 -14.14 0.14
N ASP A 36 -4.76 -13.79 -1.09
CA ASP A 36 -3.88 -13.15 -2.07
C ASP A 36 -3.36 -11.79 -1.57
N TYR A 37 -4.26 -10.96 -1.01
CA TYR A 37 -3.86 -9.66 -0.48
C TYR A 37 -2.86 -9.75 0.69
N ARG A 38 -3.04 -10.73 1.59
CA ARG A 38 -2.24 -10.90 2.81
C ARG A 38 -0.91 -11.63 2.62
N ARG A 39 -0.58 -12.07 1.41
CA ARG A 39 0.69 -12.72 1.10
C ARG A 39 1.90 -11.89 1.55
N TRP A 40 2.73 -12.48 2.41
CA TRP A 40 4.01 -11.91 2.85
C TRP A 40 4.94 -11.57 1.69
N THR A 41 4.94 -12.38 0.62
CA THR A 41 5.75 -12.11 -0.57
C THR A 41 5.46 -10.76 -1.20
N ARG A 42 4.22 -10.25 -1.12
CA ARG A 42 3.88 -8.91 -1.63
C ARG A 42 4.52 -7.80 -0.81
N LEU A 43 4.58 -7.99 0.51
CA LEU A 43 5.23 -7.05 1.41
C LEU A 43 6.74 -7.04 1.18
N LEU A 44 7.36 -8.22 1.07
CA LEU A 44 8.80 -8.35 0.78
C LEU A 44 9.18 -7.73 -0.57
N VAL A 45 8.39 -7.98 -1.63
CA VAL A 45 8.60 -7.35 -2.94
C VAL A 45 8.38 -5.84 -2.86
N GLY A 46 7.46 -5.37 -2.01
CA GLY A 46 7.28 -3.95 -1.72
C GLY A 46 8.52 -3.32 -1.09
N PHE A 47 9.12 -3.99 -0.09
CA PHE A 47 10.38 -3.54 0.50
C PHE A 47 11.53 -3.54 -0.50
N ALA A 48 11.68 -4.59 -1.32
CA ALA A 48 12.68 -4.62 -2.37
C ALA A 48 12.49 -3.47 -3.39
N GLY A 49 11.25 -3.24 -3.82
CA GLY A 49 10.90 -2.13 -4.70
C GLY A 49 11.21 -0.76 -4.09
N LEU A 50 10.98 -0.61 -2.77
CA LEU A 50 11.30 0.62 -2.05
C LEU A 50 12.82 0.86 -1.98
N VAL A 51 13.62 -0.15 -1.64
CA VAL A 51 15.09 -0.04 -1.60
C VAL A 51 15.63 0.39 -2.96
N LEU A 52 15.17 -0.26 -4.04
CA LEU A 52 15.56 0.10 -5.40
C LEU A 52 15.16 1.53 -5.77
N ALA A 53 13.93 1.94 -5.42
CA ALA A 53 13.45 3.30 -5.65
C ALA A 53 14.28 4.33 -4.87
N SER A 54 14.69 4.04 -3.63
CA SER A 54 15.55 4.91 -2.82
C SER A 54 16.92 5.12 -3.45
N PHE A 55 17.55 4.07 -3.99
CA PHE A 55 18.79 4.21 -4.75
C PHE A 55 18.60 5.14 -5.96
N GLY A 56 17.49 4.99 -6.69
CA GLY A 56 17.16 5.87 -7.80
C GLY A 56 16.98 7.32 -7.41
N VAL A 57 16.32 7.59 -6.29
CA VAL A 57 16.14 8.96 -5.80
C VAL A 57 17.48 9.60 -5.45
N VAL A 58 18.35 8.89 -4.73
CA VAL A 58 19.69 9.40 -4.40
C VAL A 58 20.50 9.65 -5.67
N ALA A 59 20.45 8.73 -6.63
CA ALA A 59 21.17 8.81 -7.88
C ALA A 59 20.71 9.98 -8.78
N VAL A 60 19.40 10.20 -8.90
CA VAL A 60 18.81 11.18 -9.84
C VAL A 60 18.67 12.56 -9.23
N VAL A 61 18.36 12.63 -7.92
CA VAL A 61 18.10 13.90 -7.23
C VAL A 61 19.30 14.28 -6.37
N GLY A 62 19.82 13.33 -5.59
CA GLY A 62 20.90 13.59 -4.64
C GLY A 62 22.22 13.96 -5.31
N ILE A 63 22.73 13.12 -6.21
CA ILE A 63 24.04 13.33 -6.84
C ILE A 63 24.10 14.66 -7.61
N PRO A 64 23.18 14.98 -8.55
CA PRO A 64 23.29 16.18 -9.38
C PRO A 64 23.07 17.48 -8.61
N LEU A 65 22.28 17.43 -7.52
CA LEU A 65 21.93 18.61 -6.72
C LEU A 65 22.76 18.75 -5.44
N SER A 66 23.72 17.85 -5.21
CA SER A 66 24.59 17.84 -4.02
C SER A 66 25.51 19.06 -3.92
N GLY A 67 25.74 19.78 -5.03
CA GLY A 67 26.70 20.87 -5.14
C GLY A 67 28.15 20.44 -5.38
N ALA A 68 28.42 19.13 -5.49
CA ALA A 68 29.73 18.63 -5.85
C ALA A 68 30.04 18.74 -7.35
N ARG A 69 31.33 18.77 -7.68
CA ARG A 69 31.80 18.54 -9.06
C ARG A 69 31.59 17.07 -9.40
N LEU A 70 30.78 16.81 -10.41
CA LEU A 70 30.49 15.46 -10.87
C LEU A 70 31.70 14.85 -11.57
N THR A 71 32.08 13.65 -11.15
CA THR A 71 33.06 12.81 -11.83
C THR A 71 32.38 11.82 -12.78
N ALA A 72 33.15 11.19 -13.67
CA ALA A 72 32.63 10.12 -14.54
C ALA A 72 32.04 8.94 -13.76
N VAL A 73 32.59 8.65 -12.57
CA VAL A 73 32.09 7.62 -11.65
C VAL A 73 30.71 8.01 -11.12
N ASP A 74 30.51 9.27 -10.71
CA ASP A 74 29.22 9.77 -10.22
C ASP A 74 28.13 9.67 -11.29
N ILE A 75 28.47 10.01 -12.54
CA ILE A 75 27.55 9.89 -13.67
C ILE A 75 27.17 8.43 -13.91
N THR A 76 28.15 7.52 -13.87
CA THR A 76 27.89 6.08 -14.05
C THR A 76 26.97 5.55 -12.94
N MET A 77 27.24 5.92 -11.68
CA MET A 77 26.40 5.56 -10.54
C MET A 77 25.01 6.18 -10.63
N ALA A 78 24.90 7.42 -11.12
CA ALA A 78 23.62 8.09 -11.34
C ALA A 78 22.77 7.34 -12.38
N VAL A 79 23.37 6.89 -13.49
CA VAL A 79 22.68 6.13 -14.54
C VAL A 79 22.22 4.77 -14.02
N VAL A 80 23.11 4.01 -13.37
CA VAL A 80 22.76 2.69 -12.81
C VAL A 80 21.67 2.84 -11.75
N GLY A 81 21.81 3.81 -10.84
CA GLY A 81 20.82 4.09 -9.82
C GLY A 81 19.48 4.51 -10.42
N ALA A 82 19.45 5.34 -11.47
CA ALA A 82 18.23 5.73 -12.16
C ALA A 82 17.47 4.52 -12.74
N VAL A 83 18.18 3.57 -13.36
CA VAL A 83 17.59 2.34 -13.89
C VAL A 83 17.01 1.48 -12.76
N LEU A 84 17.75 1.25 -11.68
CA LEU A 84 17.26 0.53 -10.51
C LEU A 84 16.05 1.24 -9.88
N GLY A 85 16.11 2.56 -9.80
CA GLY A 85 15.03 3.44 -9.36
C GLY A 85 13.75 3.23 -10.14
N ALA A 86 13.84 3.28 -11.46
CA ALA A 86 12.71 3.07 -12.36
C ALA A 86 12.07 1.69 -12.17
N ILE A 87 12.89 0.65 -12.00
CA ILE A 87 12.41 -0.71 -11.69
C ILE A 87 11.68 -0.73 -10.35
N GLY A 88 12.28 -0.13 -9.30
CA GLY A 88 11.68 -0.03 -7.97
C GLY A 88 10.32 0.67 -7.98
N VAL A 89 10.26 1.85 -8.59
CA VAL A 89 9.01 2.63 -8.75
C VAL A 89 7.97 1.83 -9.53
N TRP A 90 8.36 1.17 -10.62
CA TRP A 90 7.45 0.31 -11.39
C TRP A 90 6.85 -0.81 -10.53
N ILE A 91 7.67 -1.49 -9.72
CA ILE A 91 7.22 -2.53 -8.77
C ILE A 91 6.20 -1.93 -7.78
N LEU A 92 6.51 -0.80 -7.17
CA LEU A 92 5.65 -0.13 -6.20
C LEU A 92 4.29 0.28 -6.80
N VAL A 93 4.31 0.88 -7.99
CA VAL A 93 3.09 1.27 -8.72
C VAL A 93 2.25 0.04 -9.07
N ARG A 94 2.87 -1.05 -9.54
CA ARG A 94 2.18 -2.30 -9.85
C ARG A 94 1.58 -2.94 -8.59
N LEU A 95 2.30 -2.94 -7.46
CA LEU A 95 1.78 -3.39 -6.17
C LEU A 95 0.60 -2.55 -5.69
N HIS A 96 0.69 -1.22 -5.83
CA HIS A 96 -0.39 -0.30 -5.44
C HIS A 96 -1.65 -0.56 -6.27
N ARG A 97 -1.53 -0.62 -7.61
CA ARG A 97 -2.67 -0.86 -8.50
C ARG A 97 -3.30 -2.24 -8.27
N SER A 98 -2.48 -3.29 -8.18
CA SER A 98 -2.98 -4.65 -7.93
C SER A 98 -3.60 -4.81 -6.54
N GLY A 99 -3.01 -4.20 -5.51
CA GLY A 99 -3.57 -4.21 -4.16
C GLY A 99 -4.91 -3.47 -4.10
N ARG A 100 -5.03 -2.33 -4.77
CA ARG A 100 -6.31 -1.60 -4.89
C ARG A 100 -7.38 -2.44 -5.57
N ALA A 101 -7.07 -3.11 -6.68
CA ALA A 101 -8.02 -3.97 -7.38
C ALA A 101 -8.52 -5.10 -6.47
N LEU A 102 -7.62 -5.80 -5.77
CA LEU A 102 -7.98 -6.86 -4.82
C LEU A 102 -8.85 -6.36 -3.69
N LEU A 103 -8.49 -5.22 -3.07
CA LEU A 103 -9.27 -4.65 -1.97
C LEU A 103 -10.65 -4.17 -2.42
N SER A 104 -10.76 -3.59 -3.62
CA SER A 104 -12.04 -3.19 -4.19
C SER A 104 -12.93 -4.40 -4.45
N ALA A 105 -12.39 -5.47 -5.03
CA ALA A 105 -13.13 -6.72 -5.24
C ALA A 105 -13.51 -7.36 -3.89
N LEU A 106 -12.58 -7.44 -2.94
CA LEU A 106 -12.82 -7.99 -1.61
C LEU A 106 -13.93 -7.23 -0.87
N ALA A 107 -13.92 -5.90 -0.93
CA ALA A 107 -14.97 -5.06 -0.35
C ALA A 107 -16.33 -5.32 -1.01
N TRP A 108 -16.35 -5.49 -2.34
CA TRP A 108 -17.56 -5.84 -3.07
C TRP A 108 -18.13 -7.19 -2.62
N TRP A 109 -17.29 -8.23 -2.61
CA TRP A 109 -17.68 -9.60 -2.21
C TRP A 109 -18.08 -9.69 -0.74
N THR A 110 -17.48 -8.88 0.13
CA THR A 110 -17.85 -8.79 1.55
C THR A 110 -19.21 -8.12 1.74
N ALA A 111 -19.55 -7.14 0.91
CA ALA A 111 -20.84 -6.43 0.99
C ALA A 111 -22.01 -7.22 0.36
N GLU A 112 -21.73 -8.18 -0.51
CA GLU A 112 -22.75 -8.84 -1.32
C GLU A 112 -23.87 -9.54 -0.53
N PRO A 113 -23.59 -10.31 0.55
CA PRO A 113 -24.65 -10.94 1.35
C PRO A 113 -25.59 -9.91 2.00
N TYR A 114 -25.07 -8.74 2.37
CA TYR A 114 -25.84 -7.66 2.98
C TYR A 114 -26.69 -6.91 1.95
N ARG A 115 -26.17 -6.71 0.72
CA ARG A 115 -26.92 -6.09 -0.38
C ARG A 115 -28.09 -6.94 -0.84
N ARG A 116 -27.94 -8.27 -0.83
CA ARG A 116 -29.02 -9.21 -1.19
C ARG A 116 -30.01 -9.48 -0.04
N GLY A 117 -29.81 -8.88 1.14
CA GLY A 117 -30.61 -9.19 2.33
C GLY A 117 -30.42 -10.60 2.88
N ALA A 118 -29.43 -11.35 2.38
CA ALA A 118 -29.12 -12.71 2.80
C ALA A 118 -28.40 -12.75 4.17
N ALA A 119 -27.86 -11.62 4.63
CA ALA A 119 -27.22 -11.47 5.93
C ALA A 119 -27.56 -10.13 6.58
N HIS A 120 -27.67 -10.13 7.91
CA HIS A 120 -27.82 -8.92 8.73
C HIS A 120 -26.50 -8.57 9.43
N PRO A 121 -26.20 -7.27 9.63
CA PRO A 121 -25.07 -6.84 10.46
C PRO A 121 -25.16 -7.44 11.87
N ARG A 122 -24.04 -7.93 12.41
CA ARG A 122 -23.97 -8.60 13.72
C ARG A 122 -22.75 -8.12 14.50
N ALA A 123 -22.79 -8.26 15.83
CA ALA A 123 -21.69 -7.88 16.71
C ALA A 123 -20.35 -8.57 16.34
N SER A 124 -20.39 -9.78 15.77
CA SER A 124 -19.19 -10.46 15.24
C SER A 124 -18.50 -9.68 14.11
N GLY A 125 -19.25 -8.90 13.33
CA GLY A 125 -18.72 -7.99 12.30
C GLY A 125 -17.91 -6.84 12.92
N TRP A 126 -18.36 -6.30 14.06
CA TRP A 126 -17.64 -5.28 14.81
C TRP A 126 -16.31 -5.80 15.36
N VAL A 127 -16.29 -7.02 15.93
CA VAL A 127 -15.07 -7.67 16.42
C VAL A 127 -14.10 -7.88 15.27
N SER A 128 -14.57 -8.46 14.15
CA SER A 128 -13.75 -8.75 12.97
C SER A 128 -13.10 -7.50 12.37
N ALA A 129 -13.82 -6.37 12.32
CA ALA A 129 -13.29 -5.11 11.82
C ALA A 129 -12.17 -4.51 12.69
N ARG A 130 -12.10 -4.89 13.98
CA ARG A 130 -11.05 -4.44 14.90
C ARG A 130 -9.90 -5.43 15.00
N THR A 131 -10.19 -6.73 14.95
CA THR A 131 -9.15 -7.78 15.04
C THR A 131 -8.33 -7.92 13.77
N VAL A 132 -8.83 -7.48 12.61
CA VAL A 132 -8.05 -7.48 11.36
C VAL A 132 -6.73 -6.70 11.48
N ASN A 133 -6.66 -5.68 12.34
CA ASN A 133 -5.47 -4.87 12.54
C ASN A 133 -4.36 -5.61 13.30
N VAL A 134 -4.71 -6.64 14.08
CA VAL A 134 -3.74 -7.45 14.84
C VAL A 134 -3.28 -8.69 14.06
N GLU A 135 -3.85 -8.95 12.89
CA GLU A 135 -3.39 -10.07 12.06
C GLU A 135 -1.99 -9.78 11.53
N PRO A 136 -1.04 -10.73 11.60
CA PRO A 136 0.38 -10.45 11.39
C PRO A 136 0.72 -9.71 10.08
N PRO A 137 0.14 -10.05 8.91
CA PRO A 137 0.45 -9.34 7.66
C PRO A 137 -0.10 -7.90 7.62
N ILE A 138 -1.21 -7.63 8.32
CA ILE A 138 -1.81 -6.30 8.39
C ILE A 138 -1.07 -5.45 9.42
N LEU A 139 -0.78 -6.02 10.59
CA LEU A 139 0.04 -5.38 11.61
C LEU A 139 1.40 -4.98 11.05
N ALA A 140 2.06 -5.86 10.29
CA ALA A 140 3.33 -5.55 9.65
C ALA A 140 3.22 -4.35 8.69
N ARG A 141 2.13 -4.23 7.92
CA ARG A 141 1.86 -3.08 7.05
C ARG A 141 1.62 -1.79 7.83
N ILE A 142 0.91 -1.87 8.96
CA ILE A 142 0.67 -0.73 9.84
C ILE A 142 2.01 -0.24 10.41
N VAL A 143 2.80 -1.16 11.00
CA VAL A 143 4.11 -0.84 11.58
C VAL A 143 5.04 -0.29 10.51
N SER A 144 5.17 -0.95 9.35
CA SER A 144 6.03 -0.46 8.27
C SER A 144 5.57 0.89 7.75
N SER A 145 4.27 1.11 7.57
CA SER A 145 3.74 2.41 7.16
C SER A 145 4.06 3.51 8.16
N SER A 146 3.92 3.26 9.46
CA SER A 146 4.24 4.25 10.50
C SER A 146 5.73 4.57 10.52
N VAL A 147 6.59 3.55 10.44
CA VAL A 147 8.04 3.71 10.37
C VAL A 147 8.43 4.51 9.13
N LEU A 148 7.88 4.19 7.96
CA LEU A 148 8.11 4.93 6.71
C LEU A 148 7.64 6.39 6.82
N GLY A 149 6.52 6.63 7.50
CA GLY A 149 6.02 7.99 7.76
C GLY A 149 7.00 8.81 8.59
N LEU A 150 7.52 8.24 9.69
CA LEU A 150 8.51 8.88 10.56
C LEU A 150 9.82 9.15 9.82
N PHE A 151 10.37 8.16 9.11
CA PHE A 151 11.59 8.35 8.32
C PHE A 151 11.37 9.34 7.17
N GLY A 152 10.17 9.39 6.59
CA GLY A 152 9.82 10.35 5.55
C GLY A 152 9.86 11.79 6.07
N ILE A 153 9.26 12.05 7.23
CA ILE A 153 9.32 13.36 7.90
C ILE A 153 10.75 13.71 8.29
N LEU A 154 11.48 12.77 8.89
CA LEU A 154 12.89 12.98 9.30
C LEU A 154 13.79 13.31 8.08
N ALA A 155 13.59 12.61 6.96
CA ALA A 155 14.33 12.87 5.74
C ALA A 155 14.02 14.24 5.14
N MET A 156 12.78 14.72 5.21
CA MET A 156 12.46 16.09 4.79
C MET A 156 13.02 17.16 5.74
N ALA A 157 13.16 16.83 7.03
CA ALA A 157 13.71 17.76 8.02
C ALA A 157 15.17 18.14 7.75
N THR A 158 15.90 17.42 6.87
CA THR A 158 17.28 17.77 6.48
C THR A 158 17.39 19.18 5.91
N VAL A 159 16.31 19.73 5.34
CA VAL A 159 16.27 21.10 4.80
C VAL A 159 16.48 22.16 5.89
N ALA A 160 16.11 21.86 7.13
CA ALA A 160 16.27 22.78 8.25
C ALA A 160 17.72 22.89 8.73
N TYR A 161 18.63 22.04 8.24
CA TYR A 161 20.04 22.01 8.64
C TYR A 161 20.91 22.61 7.54
N PRO A 162 21.36 23.87 7.70
CA PRO A 162 22.21 24.52 6.70
C PRO A 162 23.53 23.76 6.56
N THR A 163 23.92 23.51 5.30
CA THR A 163 25.16 22.82 4.99
C THR A 163 26.33 23.83 4.96
N PRO A 164 27.48 23.53 5.59
CA PRO A 164 28.66 24.37 5.51
C PRO A 164 29.11 24.59 4.06
N PRO A 165 29.68 25.77 3.73
CA PRO A 165 30.26 26.01 2.41
C PRO A 165 31.32 24.95 2.06
N GLY A 166 31.22 24.36 0.87
CA GLY A 166 32.15 23.33 0.39
C GLY A 166 31.84 21.90 0.83
N ALA A 167 30.82 21.68 1.68
CA ALA A 167 30.32 20.34 1.99
C ALA A 167 29.19 19.92 1.04
N LEU A 168 29.00 18.60 0.89
CA LEU A 168 27.89 18.01 0.13
C LEU A 168 26.56 18.37 0.78
N ASN A 169 25.63 18.93 0.00
CA ASN A 169 24.29 19.26 0.47
C ASN A 169 23.39 18.00 0.42
N PRO A 170 22.99 17.41 1.57
CA PRO A 170 22.14 16.23 1.58
C PRO A 170 20.65 16.56 1.35
N ALA A 171 20.25 17.84 1.43
CA ALA A 171 18.85 18.24 1.43
C ALA A 171 18.06 17.77 0.20
N PRO A 172 18.57 17.83 -1.05
CA PRO A 172 17.83 17.35 -2.20
C PRO A 172 17.52 15.85 -2.13
N ALA A 173 18.50 15.03 -1.72
CA ALA A 173 18.32 13.60 -1.51
C ALA A 173 17.31 13.34 -0.37
N GLY A 174 17.43 14.09 0.73
CA GLY A 174 16.53 14.01 1.88
C GLY A 174 15.07 14.32 1.51
N ILE A 175 14.83 15.40 0.76
CA ILE A 175 13.49 15.75 0.27
C ILE A 175 12.94 14.63 -0.63
N GLY A 176 13.73 14.19 -1.63
CA GLY A 176 13.29 13.15 -2.57
C GLY A 176 12.93 11.85 -1.86
N LEU A 177 13.78 11.40 -0.92
CA LEU A 177 13.54 10.20 -0.12
C LEU A 177 12.33 10.40 0.79
N GLY A 178 12.21 11.57 1.41
CA GLY A 178 11.09 11.93 2.25
C GLY A 178 9.74 11.78 1.53
N ILE A 179 9.64 12.33 0.32
CA ILE A 179 8.44 12.21 -0.53
C ILE A 179 8.16 10.75 -0.86
N LEU A 180 9.17 9.99 -1.31
CA LEU A 180 9.01 8.57 -1.67
C LEU A 180 8.49 7.74 -0.47
N LEU A 181 9.08 7.93 0.70
CA LEU A 181 8.71 7.20 1.92
C LEU A 181 7.29 7.57 2.37
N LEU A 182 6.93 8.85 2.34
CA LEU A 182 5.58 9.30 2.69
C LEU A 182 4.52 8.78 1.73
N LEU A 183 4.76 8.84 0.42
CA LEU A 183 3.84 8.28 -0.57
C LEU A 183 3.65 6.77 -0.37
N THR A 184 4.74 6.06 -0.05
CA THR A 184 4.69 4.62 0.23
C THR A 184 3.91 4.33 1.51
N ALA A 185 4.13 5.10 2.57
CA ALA A 185 3.36 5.02 3.82
C ALA A 185 1.86 5.25 3.56
N CYS A 186 1.50 6.34 2.89
CA CYS A 186 0.11 6.65 2.50
C CYS A 186 -0.51 5.52 1.67
N GLY A 187 0.25 4.94 0.74
CA GLY A 187 -0.20 3.81 -0.07
C GLY A 187 -0.49 2.54 0.75
N GLN A 188 0.36 2.22 1.72
CA GLN A 188 0.19 1.06 2.61
C GLN A 188 -0.98 1.28 3.57
N MET A 189 -1.01 2.42 4.26
CA MET A 189 -2.08 2.75 5.22
C MET A 189 -3.44 2.86 4.52
N GLY A 190 -3.50 3.49 3.35
CA GLY A 190 -4.73 3.58 2.55
C GLY A 190 -5.28 2.21 2.14
N GLY A 191 -4.42 1.20 1.96
CA GLY A 191 -4.84 -0.18 1.76
C GLY A 191 -5.48 -0.79 3.01
N VAL A 192 -4.89 -0.57 4.18
CA VAL A 192 -5.44 -1.02 5.48
C VAL A 192 -6.80 -0.37 5.74
N MET A 193 -6.92 0.95 5.55
CA MET A 193 -8.17 1.67 5.75
C MET A 193 -9.30 1.16 4.82
N ARG A 194 -8.98 0.84 3.56
CA ARG A 194 -9.95 0.24 2.62
C ARG A 194 -10.41 -1.14 3.09
N LEU A 195 -9.51 -1.96 3.61
CA LEU A 195 -9.84 -3.28 4.15
C LEU A 195 -10.79 -3.17 5.35
N VAL A 196 -10.42 -2.34 6.34
CA VAL A 196 -11.22 -2.09 7.54
C VAL A 196 -12.60 -1.54 7.17
N SER A 197 -12.65 -0.58 6.24
CA SER A 197 -13.90 0.00 5.74
C SER A 197 -14.79 -1.04 5.04
N GLY A 198 -14.21 -1.97 4.26
CA GLY A 198 -14.95 -3.07 3.65
C GLY A 198 -15.55 -4.03 4.68
N LEU A 199 -14.80 -4.36 5.73
CA LEU A 199 -15.28 -5.21 6.84
C LEU A 199 -16.34 -4.51 7.70
N ALA A 200 -16.26 -3.19 7.85
CA ALA A 200 -17.23 -2.39 8.59
C ALA A 200 -18.64 -2.40 7.99
N VAL A 201 -18.85 -2.95 6.79
CA VAL A 201 -20.19 -3.20 6.24
C VAL A 201 -20.99 -4.17 7.11
N ALA A 202 -20.32 -5.10 7.79
CA ALA A 202 -20.91 -6.06 8.71
C ALA A 202 -21.17 -5.49 10.12
N ASP A 203 -20.69 -4.27 10.41
CA ASP A 203 -20.74 -3.67 11.74
C ASP A 203 -22.11 -3.01 12.01
N PRO A 204 -22.87 -3.47 13.02
CA PRO A 204 -24.17 -2.90 13.36
C PRO A 204 -24.11 -1.44 13.82
N VAL A 205 -23.00 -1.00 14.42
CA VAL A 205 -22.81 0.40 14.82
C VAL A 205 -22.72 1.29 13.58
N TRP A 206 -21.92 0.89 12.59
CA TRP A 206 -21.82 1.59 11.31
C TRP A 206 -23.11 1.59 10.50
N ALA A 207 -23.89 0.52 10.58
CA ALA A 207 -25.22 0.46 9.97
C ALA A 207 -26.17 1.47 10.63
N ARG A 208 -26.18 1.56 11.97
CA ARG A 208 -26.97 2.54 12.73
C ARG A 208 -26.56 3.97 12.41
N ILE A 209 -25.26 4.29 12.43
CA ILE A 209 -24.75 5.60 12.08
C ILE A 209 -25.20 6.00 10.66
N ARG A 210 -25.00 5.12 9.66
CA ARG A 210 -25.43 5.40 8.29
C ARG A 210 -26.93 5.59 8.16
N SER A 211 -27.75 4.81 8.88
CA SER A 211 -29.21 4.99 8.88
C SER A 211 -29.66 6.30 9.53
N ALA A 212 -28.93 6.80 10.54
CA ALA A 212 -29.23 8.08 11.19
C ALA A 212 -28.99 9.27 10.24
N PHE A 213 -27.97 9.18 9.38
CA PHE A 213 -27.68 10.18 8.34
C PHE A 213 -28.49 10.00 7.04
N ARG A 214 -29.34 8.96 6.96
CA ARG A 214 -30.19 8.67 5.79
C ARG A 214 -31.66 9.07 6.00
N ARG A 215 -31.96 9.77 7.10
CA ARG A 215 -33.29 10.29 7.39
C ARG A 215 -33.52 11.57 6.59
N ASP A 216 -33.98 11.40 5.36
CA ASP A 216 -34.80 12.35 4.60
C ASP A 216 -36.10 11.63 4.22
#